data_AF-A0A5C7JG19-F1
#
_entry.id   AF-A0A5C7JG19-F1
#
_cell.length_a   1.000
_cell.length_b   1.000
_cell.length_c   1.000
_cell.angle_alpha   90.00
_cell.angle_beta   90.00
_cell.angle_gamma   90.00
#
_symmetry.space_group_name_H-M   'P 1'
#
loop_
_entity.id
_entity.type
_entity.pdbx_description
1 polymer ?
#
loop_
_entity_poly.entity_id
_entity_poly.type
_entity_poly.pdbx_seq_one_letter_code
_entity_poly.pdbx_strand_id
1 'polypeptide(L)'
;MATTEKQAPVAKKIEEQRFEFVLYINNNIICQRYFHIFDFNEDSIKSLELKEMMGEIAGMNNGKFGTLGIIPNYLKEKSMQYLWDSYNPYFNQADETYKAPAKKGDMFQFEVKVDKRVVAATQFSNEFFTLNPKVSVDIREIIPTIMSEIRQTMSRKNYSIVEF
;
A
#
# COMPACT_ATOMS: atom_id res chain seq x y z
N MET A 1 -4.19 -19.06 -58.50
CA MET A 1 -4.92 -18.55 -57.32
C MET A 1 -4.03 -18.81 -56.11
N ALA A 2 -3.33 -17.78 -55.64
CA ALA A 2 -2.38 -17.91 -54.52
C ALA A 2 -3.10 -17.49 -53.24
N THR A 3 -3.39 -18.46 -52.37
CA THR A 3 -4.02 -18.22 -51.08
C THR A 3 -2.94 -17.80 -50.09
N THR A 4 -2.85 -16.52 -49.79
CA THR A 4 -1.95 -15.99 -48.76
C THR A 4 -2.54 -16.31 -47.39
N GLU A 5 -1.91 -17.23 -46.66
CA GLU A 5 -2.25 -17.52 -45.26
C GLU A 5 -1.93 -16.29 -44.39
N LYS A 6 -2.99 -15.65 -43.89
CA LYS A 6 -2.88 -14.64 -42.84
C LYS A 6 -2.51 -15.35 -41.54
N GLN A 7 -1.25 -15.22 -41.14
CA GLN A 7 -0.79 -15.59 -39.80
C GLN A 7 -1.57 -14.77 -38.75
N ALA A 8 -2.27 -15.46 -37.86
CA ALA A 8 -2.94 -14.86 -36.71
C ALA A 8 -1.90 -14.21 -35.77
N PRO A 9 -2.21 -13.08 -35.13
CA PRO A 9 -1.28 -12.42 -34.22
C PRO A 9 -1.03 -13.34 -33.03
N VAL A 10 0.23 -13.73 -32.85
CA VAL A 10 0.70 -14.46 -31.67
C VAL A 10 0.38 -13.62 -30.44
N ALA A 11 -0.63 -14.06 -29.68
CA ALA A 11 -0.96 -13.46 -28.39
C ALA A 11 0.31 -13.55 -27.53
N LYS A 12 0.94 -12.41 -27.27
CA LYS A 12 1.97 -12.30 -26.24
C LYS A 12 1.34 -12.83 -24.97
N LYS A 13 1.76 -14.02 -24.52
CA LYS A 13 1.50 -14.48 -23.16
C LYS A 13 1.96 -13.34 -22.27
N ILE A 14 1.02 -12.68 -21.62
CA ILE A 14 1.33 -11.75 -20.54
C ILE A 14 2.15 -12.61 -19.60
N GLU A 15 3.46 -12.34 -19.50
CA GLU A 15 4.30 -12.98 -18.48
C GLU A 15 3.53 -12.87 -17.18
N GLU A 16 3.14 -14.01 -16.58
CA GLU A 16 2.45 -13.99 -15.31
C GLU A 16 3.37 -13.24 -14.34
N GLN A 17 3.02 -11.99 -14.05
CA GLN A 17 3.82 -11.13 -13.20
C GLN A 17 3.83 -11.78 -11.82
N ARG A 18 4.98 -12.35 -11.46
CA ARG A 18 5.15 -13.20 -10.26
C ARG A 18 4.87 -12.45 -8.96
N PHE A 19 5.07 -11.13 -8.96
CA PHE A 19 4.92 -10.28 -7.79
C PHE A 19 3.67 -9.43 -7.89
N GLU A 20 2.90 -9.40 -6.82
CA GLU A 20 1.78 -8.48 -6.66
C GLU A 20 1.71 -7.93 -5.24
N PHE A 21 1.19 -6.72 -5.11
CA PHE A 21 0.76 -6.20 -3.82
C PHE A 21 -0.72 -5.84 -3.89
N VAL A 22 -1.40 -6.01 -2.76
CA VAL A 22 -2.84 -5.76 -2.63
C VAL A 22 -3.07 -4.93 -1.37
N LEU A 23 -3.83 -3.84 -1.53
CA LEU A 23 -4.32 -3.02 -0.44
C LEU A 23 -5.83 -3.23 -0.32
N TYR A 24 -6.27 -3.55 0.90
CA TYR A 24 -7.67 -3.71 1.25
C TYR A 24 -8.10 -2.66 2.27
N ILE A 25 -9.36 -2.28 2.21
CA ILE A 25 -10.07 -1.54 3.26
C ILE A 25 -11.31 -2.34 3.64
N ASN A 26 -11.42 -2.75 4.91
CA ASN A 26 -12.53 -3.56 5.40
C ASN A 26 -12.81 -4.79 4.51
N ASN A 27 -11.74 -5.49 4.12
CA ASN A 27 -11.75 -6.67 3.24
C ASN A 27 -12.14 -6.41 1.77
N ASN A 28 -12.32 -5.15 1.36
CA ASN A 28 -12.53 -4.79 -0.04
C ASN A 28 -11.21 -4.39 -0.70
N ILE A 29 -10.92 -4.92 -1.88
CA ILE A 29 -9.71 -4.57 -2.64
C ILE A 29 -9.84 -3.14 -3.14
N ILE A 30 -8.95 -2.26 -2.67
CA ILE A 30 -8.86 -0.87 -3.12
C ILE A 30 -7.82 -0.74 -4.23
N CYS A 31 -6.72 -1.47 -4.10
CA CYS A 31 -5.66 -1.46 -5.09
C CYS A 31 -5.02 -2.84 -5.19
N GLN A 32 -4.82 -3.29 -6.42
CA GLN A 32 -4.03 -4.45 -6.75
C GLN A 32 -3.08 -4.06 -7.88
N ARG A 33 -1.80 -4.36 -7.70
CA ARG A 33 -0.78 -4.07 -8.70
C ARG A 33 0.16 -5.25 -8.83
N TYR A 34 0.33 -5.65 -10.08
CA TYR A 34 1.33 -6.60 -10.50
C TYR A 34 2.60 -5.86 -10.90
N PHE A 35 3.74 -6.46 -10.60
CA PHE A 35 5.03 -5.90 -10.95
C PHE A 35 6.08 -6.98 -11.14
N HIS A 36 7.19 -6.55 -11.75
CA HIS A 36 8.38 -7.36 -11.92
C HIS A 36 9.51 -6.81 -11.05
N ILE A 37 10.31 -7.73 -10.49
CA ILE A 37 11.54 -7.45 -9.74
C ILE A 37 12.68 -8.14 -10.50
N PHE A 38 13.70 -7.38 -10.86
CA PHE A 38 14.93 -7.92 -11.45
C PHE A 38 15.86 -8.38 -10.32
N ASP A 39 16.58 -9.49 -10.50
CA ASP A 39 17.43 -10.12 -9.48
C ASP A 39 16.70 -10.41 -8.15
N PHE A 40 15.53 -11.03 -8.24
CA PHE A 40 14.80 -11.47 -7.05
C PHE A 40 15.62 -12.50 -6.27
N ASN A 41 15.86 -12.19 -4.99
CA ASN A 41 16.51 -13.11 -4.07
C ASN A 41 15.45 -13.85 -3.23
N GLU A 42 15.41 -15.17 -3.31
CA GLU A 42 14.46 -16.01 -2.57
C GLU A 42 14.67 -15.92 -1.04
N ASP A 43 15.88 -15.61 -0.59
CA ASP A 43 16.20 -15.45 0.84
C ASP A 43 15.44 -14.26 1.46
N SER A 44 15.02 -13.28 0.64
CA SER A 44 14.21 -12.13 1.06
C SER A 44 12.85 -12.52 1.64
N ILE A 45 12.32 -13.70 1.28
CA ILE A 45 10.99 -14.15 1.70
C ILE A 45 10.92 -14.39 3.21
N LYS A 46 12.02 -14.88 3.82
CA LYS A 46 12.06 -15.24 5.25
C LYS A 46 12.92 -14.29 6.07
N SER A 47 13.21 -13.12 5.53
CA SER A 47 14.18 -12.21 6.11
C SER A 47 13.54 -11.19 7.05
N LEU A 48 14.34 -10.65 7.96
CA LEU A 48 13.91 -9.55 8.82
C LEU A 48 13.56 -8.31 7.99
N GLU A 49 14.28 -8.09 6.89
CA GLU A 49 14.12 -6.94 6.00
C GLU A 49 12.72 -6.90 5.37
N LEU A 50 12.10 -8.06 5.11
CA LEU A 50 10.70 -8.09 4.63
C LEU A 50 9.73 -7.54 5.68
N LYS A 51 9.95 -7.86 6.96
CA LYS A 51 9.16 -7.32 8.07
C LYS A 51 9.40 -5.82 8.24
N GLU A 52 10.64 -5.38 8.12
CA GLU A 52 11.01 -3.95 8.18
C GLU A 52 10.36 -3.16 7.04
N MET A 53 10.42 -3.67 5.80
CA MET A 53 9.74 -3.09 4.63
C MET A 53 8.23 -2.99 4.83
N MET A 54 7.59 -4.01 5.42
CA MET A 54 6.17 -3.93 5.77
C MET A 54 5.87 -2.84 6.80
N GLY A 55 6.78 -2.66 7.77
CA GLY A 55 6.75 -1.52 8.68
C GLY A 55 6.88 -0.20 7.91
N GLU A 56 7.90 -0.04 7.08
CA GLU A 56 8.13 1.20 6.31
C GLU A 56 6.95 1.58 5.40
N ILE A 57 6.26 0.61 4.82
CA ILE A 57 5.10 0.87 3.96
C ILE A 57 3.84 1.21 4.76
N ALA A 58 3.49 0.38 5.76
CA ALA A 58 2.16 0.42 6.40
C ALA A 58 2.19 0.57 7.93
N GLY A 59 3.37 0.68 8.53
CA GLY A 59 3.56 0.85 9.96
C GLY A 59 3.13 2.22 10.46
N MET A 60 2.51 2.25 11.64
CA MET A 60 2.09 3.49 12.29
C MET A 60 3.14 4.08 13.25
N ASN A 61 4.21 3.34 13.54
CA ASN A 61 5.26 3.74 14.50
C ASN A 61 6.62 3.14 14.09
N ASN A 62 7.18 3.63 13.00
CA ASN A 62 8.50 3.22 12.55
C ASN A 62 9.56 4.03 13.32
N GLY A 63 10.28 3.39 14.24
CA GLY A 63 11.47 3.97 14.89
C GLY A 63 11.23 4.84 16.13
N LYS A 64 12.34 5.39 16.67
CA LYS A 64 12.42 6.05 18.00
C LYS A 64 11.62 7.35 18.13
N PHE A 65 11.25 7.99 17.02
CA PHE A 65 10.50 9.25 17.01
C PHE A 65 9.04 9.09 16.54
N GLY A 66 8.58 7.84 16.31
CA GLY A 66 7.20 7.56 15.89
C GLY A 66 6.90 8.05 14.48
N THR A 67 7.75 7.75 13.49
CA THR A 67 7.44 8.12 12.10
C THR A 67 6.38 7.18 11.52
N LEU A 68 5.52 7.74 10.67
CA LEU A 68 4.53 6.99 9.93
C LEU A 68 5.17 6.36 8.70
N GLY A 69 4.69 5.17 8.31
CA GLY A 69 5.04 4.57 7.03
C GLY A 69 4.47 5.34 5.84
N ILE A 70 4.79 4.89 4.63
CA ILE A 70 4.39 5.55 3.37
C ILE A 70 2.88 5.75 3.28
N ILE A 71 2.09 4.69 3.51
CA ILE A 71 0.62 4.75 3.41
C ILE A 71 0.03 5.61 4.53
N PRO A 72 0.36 5.40 5.83
CA PRO A 72 -0.19 6.23 6.90
C PRO A 72 0.22 7.71 6.79
N ASN A 73 1.43 8.02 6.32
CA ASN A 73 1.85 9.40 6.10
C ASN A 73 1.04 10.08 4.98
N TYR A 74 0.79 9.35 3.89
CA TYR A 74 -0.08 9.84 2.81
C TYR A 74 -1.51 10.15 3.30
N LEU A 75 -2.08 9.26 4.10
CA LEU A 75 -3.42 9.45 4.68
C LEU A 75 -3.45 10.66 5.63
N LYS A 76 -2.37 10.88 6.39
CA LYS A 76 -2.21 12.08 7.24
C LYS A 76 -2.23 13.37 6.41
N GLU A 77 -1.47 13.43 5.32
CA GLU A 77 -1.41 14.62 4.46
C GLU A 77 -2.77 14.93 3.82
N LYS A 78 -3.48 13.91 3.30
CA LYS A 78 -4.84 14.09 2.78
C LYS A 78 -5.84 14.50 3.86
N SER A 79 -5.69 13.99 5.08
CA SER A 79 -6.53 14.40 6.21
C SER A 79 -6.30 15.87 6.56
N MET A 80 -5.05 16.32 6.58
CA MET A 80 -4.69 17.71 6.85
C MET A 80 -5.23 18.66 5.77
N GLN A 81 -5.12 18.27 4.49
CA GLN A 81 -5.72 19.01 3.38
C GLN A 81 -7.23 19.12 3.55
N TYR A 82 -7.92 18.02 3.87
CA TYR A 82 -9.36 18.02 4.10
C TYR A 82 -9.79 18.95 5.25
N LEU A 83 -9.05 18.92 6.36
CA LEU A 83 -9.31 19.80 7.51
C LEU A 83 -9.11 21.27 7.15
N TRP A 84 -8.08 21.59 6.35
CA TRP A 84 -7.80 22.94 5.89
C TRP A 84 -8.86 23.44 4.90
N ASP A 85 -9.25 22.61 3.93
CA ASP A 85 -10.28 22.93 2.95
C ASP A 85 -11.66 23.12 3.59
N SER A 86 -11.92 22.41 4.69
CA SER A 86 -13.15 22.53 5.47
C SER A 86 -13.11 23.65 6.51
N TYR A 87 -11.95 24.31 6.69
CA TYR A 87 -11.78 25.36 7.69
C TYR A 87 -12.43 26.67 7.23
N ASN A 88 -13.42 27.14 7.99
CA ASN A 88 -14.06 28.44 7.76
C ASN A 88 -13.84 29.35 8.98
N PRO A 89 -12.98 30.39 8.87
CA PRO A 89 -12.64 31.27 9.99
C PRO A 89 -13.79 32.19 10.43
N TYR A 90 -14.85 32.32 9.63
CA TYR A 90 -16.02 33.17 9.93
C TYR A 90 -17.21 32.39 10.47
N PHE A 91 -17.08 31.06 10.60
CA PHE A 91 -18.10 30.24 11.21
C PHE A 91 -17.94 30.32 12.73
N ASN A 92 -18.93 30.89 13.43
CA ASN A 92 -18.95 30.86 14.89
C ASN A 92 -18.96 29.40 15.34
N GLN A 93 -17.84 28.92 15.89
CA GLN A 93 -17.80 27.61 16.53
C GLN A 93 -18.72 27.71 17.75
N ALA A 94 -19.95 27.22 17.64
CA ALA A 94 -20.74 26.95 18.82
C ALA A 94 -19.91 26.05 19.73
N ASP A 95 -19.90 26.31 21.04
CA ASP A 95 -19.26 25.50 22.08
C ASP A 95 -19.92 24.11 22.20
N GLU A 96 -20.05 23.39 21.09
CA GLU A 96 -20.37 21.99 21.08
C GLU A 96 -19.09 21.26 21.43
N THR A 97 -19.02 20.80 22.68
CA THR A 97 -18.06 19.80 23.14
C THR A 97 -17.85 18.79 22.02
N TYR A 98 -16.67 18.81 21.38
CA TYR A 98 -16.37 17.97 20.22
C TYR A 98 -16.67 16.51 20.57
N LYS A 99 -17.83 16.01 20.13
CA LYS A 99 -18.15 14.59 20.18
C LYS A 99 -17.52 14.01 18.93
N ALA A 100 -16.33 13.43 19.08
CA ALA A 100 -15.75 12.60 18.03
C ALA A 100 -16.85 11.66 17.55
N PRO A 101 -17.24 11.68 16.26
CA PRO A 101 -18.23 10.75 15.77
C PRO A 101 -17.70 9.35 16.06
N ALA A 102 -18.53 8.46 16.60
CA ALA A 102 -18.23 7.05 16.79
C ALA A 102 -18.13 6.37 15.41
N LYS A 103 -17.14 6.76 14.62
CA LYS A 103 -16.77 6.09 13.39
C LYS A 103 -16.00 4.85 13.81
N LYS A 104 -16.59 3.70 13.54
CA LYS A 104 -15.87 2.44 13.51
C LYS A 104 -14.70 2.64 12.53
N GLY A 105 -13.46 2.53 13.01
CA GLY A 105 -12.29 2.62 12.16
C GLY A 105 -12.38 1.67 10.99
N ASP A 106 -12.01 2.16 9.80
CA ASP A 106 -11.75 1.25 8.69
C ASP A 106 -10.37 0.61 8.89
N MET A 107 -10.33 -0.70 8.73
CA MET A 107 -9.09 -1.48 8.82
C MET A 107 -8.46 -1.56 7.44
N PHE A 108 -7.24 -1.05 7.34
CA PHE A 108 -6.40 -1.17 6.16
C PHE A 108 -5.56 -2.43 6.29
N GLN A 109 -5.49 -3.23 5.24
CA GLN A 109 -4.67 -4.42 5.16
C GLN A 109 -3.81 -4.34 3.91
N PHE A 110 -2.50 -4.50 4.07
CA PHE A 110 -1.53 -4.50 2.98
C PHE A 110 -0.88 -5.88 2.90
N GLU A 111 -0.94 -6.48 1.71
CA GLU A 111 -0.40 -7.80 1.42
C GLU A 111 0.60 -7.72 0.27
N VAL A 112 1.69 -8.46 0.40
CA VAL A 112 2.62 -8.74 -0.70
C VAL A 112 2.55 -10.22 -1.00
N LYS A 113 2.31 -10.55 -2.27
CA LYS A 113 2.20 -11.92 -2.77
C LYS A 113 3.26 -12.19 -3.82
N VAL A 114 3.84 -13.38 -3.75
CA VAL A 114 4.81 -13.92 -4.71
C VAL A 114 4.27 -15.26 -5.19
N ASP A 115 4.19 -15.43 -6.51
CA ASP A 115 3.62 -16.62 -7.16
C ASP A 115 2.24 -16.99 -6.61
N LYS A 116 1.37 -15.98 -6.41
CA LYS A 116 0.00 -16.08 -5.87
C LYS A 116 -0.07 -16.51 -4.40
N ARG A 117 1.05 -16.61 -3.68
CA ARG A 117 1.10 -16.90 -2.25
C ARG A 117 1.37 -15.63 -1.45
N VAL A 118 0.63 -15.41 -0.36
CA VAL A 118 0.88 -14.31 0.57
C VAL A 118 2.19 -14.58 1.30
N VAL A 119 3.14 -13.68 1.14
CA VAL A 119 4.47 -13.81 1.74
C VAL A 119 4.57 -12.96 2.99
N ALA A 120 3.96 -11.77 2.94
CA ALA A 120 3.84 -10.92 4.10
C ALA A 120 2.51 -10.16 4.05
N ALA A 121 1.98 -9.88 5.24
CA ALA A 121 0.77 -9.10 5.42
C ALA A 121 0.91 -8.21 6.66
N THR A 122 0.31 -7.04 6.61
CA THR A 122 0.26 -6.10 7.73
C THR A 122 -1.06 -5.35 7.71
N GLN A 123 -1.49 -4.87 8.87
CA GLN A 123 -2.76 -4.19 9.03
C GLN A 123 -2.62 -2.98 9.95
N PHE A 124 -3.38 -1.94 9.67
CA PHE A 124 -3.44 -0.74 10.52
C PHE A 124 -4.83 -0.10 10.47
N SER A 125 -5.16 0.66 11.51
CA SER A 125 -6.45 1.35 11.64
C SER A 125 -6.34 2.77 11.10
N ASN A 126 -7.36 3.24 10.40
CA ASN A 126 -7.45 4.64 9.96
C ASN A 126 -8.09 5.59 10.97
N GLU A 127 -8.40 5.14 12.19
CA GLU A 127 -9.07 5.97 13.22
C GLU A 127 -8.32 7.27 13.53
N PHE A 128 -7.01 7.28 13.28
CA PHE A 128 -6.15 8.44 13.48
C PHE A 128 -6.19 9.47 12.32
N PHE A 129 -6.90 9.16 11.22
CA PHE A 129 -6.95 9.96 10.00
C PHE A 129 -8.37 10.44 9.70
N THR A 130 -8.56 11.76 9.69
CA THR A 130 -9.85 12.36 9.31
C THR A 130 -9.92 12.50 7.79
N LEU A 131 -10.42 11.46 7.13
CA LEU A 131 -10.60 11.45 5.68
C LEU A 131 -12.00 11.92 5.28
N ASN A 132 -12.07 12.56 4.11
CA ASN A 132 -13.35 12.91 3.50
C ASN A 132 -14.12 11.63 3.16
N PRO A 133 -15.33 11.42 3.71
CA PRO A 133 -16.12 10.19 3.48
C PRO A 133 -16.50 9.96 2.00
N LYS A 134 -16.48 11.02 1.19
CA LYS A 134 -16.86 10.96 -0.24
C LYS A 134 -15.68 10.70 -1.16
N VAL A 135 -14.45 10.82 -0.68
CA VAL A 135 -13.24 10.61 -1.48
C VAL A 135 -12.81 9.16 -1.29
N SER A 136 -12.95 8.36 -2.34
CA SER A 136 -12.25 7.07 -2.43
C SER A 136 -10.77 7.34 -2.18
N VAL A 137 -10.15 6.61 -1.25
CA VAL A 137 -8.73 6.75 -0.93
C VAL A 137 -7.92 6.42 -2.19
N ASP A 138 -7.54 7.46 -2.93
CA ASP A 138 -6.79 7.32 -4.16
C ASP A 138 -5.30 7.23 -3.82
N ILE A 139 -4.75 6.03 -3.82
CA ILE A 139 -3.34 5.80 -3.51
C ILE A 139 -2.43 5.85 -4.76
N ARG A 140 -2.95 6.25 -5.93
CA ARG A 140 -2.19 6.21 -7.19
C ARG A 140 -0.85 6.94 -7.12
N GLU A 141 -0.79 8.03 -6.36
CA GLU A 141 0.40 8.86 -6.18
C GLU A 141 1.54 8.12 -5.45
N ILE A 142 1.21 7.21 -4.53
CA ILE A 142 2.21 6.48 -3.72
C ILE A 142 2.54 5.09 -4.27
N ILE A 143 1.80 4.58 -5.26
CA ILE A 143 2.08 3.29 -5.91
C ILE A 143 3.54 3.18 -6.37
N PRO A 144 4.12 4.18 -7.08
CA PRO A 144 5.51 4.08 -7.54
C PRO A 144 6.52 3.98 -6.38
N THR A 145 6.26 4.72 -5.30
CA THR A 145 7.10 4.72 -4.10
C THR A 145 7.06 3.37 -3.41
N ILE A 146 5.86 2.80 -3.21
CA ILE A 146 5.68 1.45 -2.65
C ILE A 146 6.40 0.40 -3.51
N MET A 147 6.23 0.47 -4.83
CA MET A 147 6.90 -0.45 -5.76
C MET A 147 8.42 -0.34 -5.70
N SER A 148 8.95 0.88 -5.57
CA SER A 148 10.38 1.11 -5.42
C SER A 148 10.91 0.48 -4.13
N GLU A 149 10.20 0.65 -3.02
CA GLU A 149 10.60 0.08 -1.72
C GLU A 149 10.62 -1.44 -1.74
N ILE A 150 9.58 -2.06 -2.30
CA ILE A 150 9.52 -3.53 -2.42
C ILE A 150 10.64 -4.04 -3.33
N ARG A 151 10.88 -3.37 -4.48
CA ARG A 151 11.96 -3.75 -5.39
C ARG A 151 13.31 -3.67 -4.71
N GLN A 152 13.62 -2.57 -4.04
CA GLN A 152 14.89 -2.42 -3.33
C GLN A 152 15.05 -3.46 -2.24
N THR A 153 14.00 -3.72 -1.45
CA THR A 153 14.08 -4.70 -0.37
C THR A 153 14.26 -6.11 -0.91
N MET A 154 13.57 -6.52 -1.98
CA MET A 154 13.63 -7.89 -2.52
C MET A 154 14.79 -8.15 -3.52
N SER A 155 15.50 -7.10 -3.95
CA SER A 155 16.70 -7.20 -4.80
C SER A 155 18.02 -7.03 -4.03
N ARG A 156 17.98 -6.98 -2.70
CA ARG A 156 19.20 -6.89 -1.88
C ARG A 156 19.99 -8.20 -1.98
N LYS A 157 21.31 -8.08 -1.89
CA LYS A 157 22.21 -9.25 -1.99
C LYS A 157 22.39 -9.98 -0.66
N ASN A 158 22.21 -9.29 0.46
CA ASN A 158 22.41 -9.82 1.80
C ASN A 158 21.11 -9.70 2.59
N TYR A 159 20.71 -10.78 3.25
CA TYR A 159 19.53 -10.83 4.11
C TYR A 159 19.88 -11.44 5.46
N SER A 160 19.26 -10.90 6.49
CA SER A 160 19.33 -11.44 7.84
C SER A 160 18.27 -12.54 7.94
N ILE A 161 18.71 -13.78 7.75
CA ILE A 161 17.84 -14.95 7.90
C ILE A 161 17.50 -15.09 9.39
N VAL A 162 16.21 -15.09 9.71
CA VAL A 162 15.73 -15.39 11.06
C VAL A 162 15.29 -16.85 11.06
N GLU A 163 16.09 -17.72 11.68
CA GLU A 163 15.64 -19.07 12.01
C GLU A 163 14.63 -18.97 13.17
N PHE A 164 13.42 -19.48 12.95
CA PHE A 164 12.35 -19.58 13.95
C PHE A 164 12.29 -20.96 14.56
#